data_AF-A0A953WIM1-F1
#
_entry.id   AF-A0A953WIM1-F1
#
_cell.length_a   1.000
_cell.length_b   1.000
_cell.length_c   1.000
_cell.angle_alpha   90.00
_cell.angle_beta   90.00
_cell.angle_gamma   90.00
#
_symmetry.space_group_name_H-M   'P 1'
#
loop_
_entity.id
_entity.type
_entity.pdbx_description
1 polymer ?
#
loop_
_entity_poly.entity_id
_entity_poly.type
_entity_poly.pdbx_seq_one_letter_code
_entity_poly.pdbx_strand_id
1 'polypeptide(L)' 'RWAGLRPGTPDGAPILGRPAESPEGLFLALGHYRNGVLLAPETAEKLTSLILEGENASALGAFSPGRFEPR' A
#
# COMPACT_ATOMS: atom_id res chain seq x y z
N ARG A 1 -18.00 -22.65 -12.84
CA ARG A 1 -17.46 -22.20 -11.52
C ARG A 1 -16.22 -21.34 -11.80
N TRP A 2 -15.93 -20.35 -10.97
CA TRP A 2 -14.72 -19.51 -11.07
C TRP A 2 -14.00 -19.42 -9.73
N ALA A 3 -12.74 -18.98 -9.75
CA ALA A 3 -11.93 -18.66 -8.59
C ALA A 3 -11.13 -17.37 -8.87
N GLY A 4 -10.67 -16.69 -7.82
CA GLY A 4 -9.86 -15.47 -7.93
C GLY A 4 -8.79 -15.42 -6.84
N LEU A 5 -7.62 -14.90 -7.19
CA LEU A 5 -6.51 -14.71 -6.25
C LEU A 5 -6.79 -13.52 -5.33
N ARG A 6 -6.40 -13.64 -4.06
CA ARG A 6 -6.55 -12.59 -3.04
C ARG A 6 -5.18 -12.26 -2.44
N PRO A 7 -4.46 -11.28 -2.99
CA PRO A 7 -3.13 -10.93 -2.48
C PRO A 7 -3.26 -10.34 -1.08
N GLY A 8 -2.61 -10.98 -0.10
CA GLY A 8 -2.54 -10.54 1.28
C GLY A 8 -1.09 -10.46 1.75
N THR A 9 -0.88 -9.78 2.86
CA THR A 9 0.40 -9.60 3.54
C THR A 9 0.45 -10.42 4.83
N PRO A 10 1.63 -10.66 5.42
CA PRO A 10 1.77 -11.43 6.66
C PRO A 10 0.97 -10.86 7.86
N ASP A 11 0.79 -9.54 7.92
CA ASP A 11 0.06 -8.84 8.99
C ASP A 11 -1.41 -8.53 8.63
N GLY A 12 -1.84 -8.87 7.42
CA GLY A 12 -3.21 -8.62 6.94
C GLY A 12 -3.53 -7.16 6.59
N ALA A 13 -2.57 -6.24 6.70
CA ALA A 13 -2.71 -4.84 6.32
C ALA A 13 -2.14 -4.57 4.91
N PRO A 14 -2.71 -3.65 4.11
CA PRO A 14 -2.13 -3.34 2.80
C PRO A 14 -0.74 -2.71 2.92
N ILE A 15 0.02 -2.75 1.83
CA ILE A 15 1.27 -2.01 1.66
C ILE A 15 0.96 -0.80 0.77
N LEU A 16 1.10 0.39 1.34
CA LEU A 16 0.85 1.68 0.69
C LEU A 16 2.09 2.56 0.80
N GLY A 17 2.48 3.19 -0.32
CA GLY A 17 3.50 4.23 -0.34
C GLY A 17 4.78 3.85 -1.08
N ARG A 18 5.88 4.55 -0.77
CA ARG A 18 7.15 4.42 -1.47
C ARG A 18 8.17 3.61 -0.66
N PRO A 19 8.80 2.56 -1.22
CA PRO A 19 9.93 1.87 -0.59
C PRO A 19 11.15 2.78 -0.48
N ALA A 20 11.94 2.64 0.60
CA ALA A 20 13.08 3.53 0.88
C ALA A 20 14.11 3.58 -0.25
N GLU A 21 14.42 2.44 -0.87
CA GLU A 21 15.42 2.31 -1.93
C GLU A 21 14.76 2.12 -3.32
N SER A 22 13.62 2.76 -3.55
CA SER A 22 12.95 2.70 -4.86
C SER A 22 13.37 3.83 -5.81
N PRO A 23 13.31 3.59 -7.14
CA PRO A 23 13.32 4.67 -8.12
C PRO A 23 12.29 5.75 -7.80
N GLU A 24 12.57 6.97 -8.25
CA GLU A 24 11.61 8.07 -8.18
C GLU A 24 10.33 7.72 -8.96
N GLY A 25 9.17 8.10 -8.41
CA GLY A 25 7.88 7.81 -9.03
C GLY A 25 7.33 6.39 -8.80
N LEU A 26 8.05 5.50 -8.09
CA LEU A 26 7.50 4.18 -7.73
C LEU A 26 6.67 4.25 -6.45
N PHE A 27 5.39 3.87 -6.55
CA PHE A 27 4.46 3.78 -5.43
C PHE A 27 3.76 2.42 -5.40
N LEU A 28 3.48 1.91 -4.20
CA LEU A 28 2.83 0.64 -3.98
C LEU A 28 1.41 0.84 -3.44
N ALA A 29 0.47 0.03 -3.94
CA ALA A 29 -0.87 -0.17 -3.39
C ALA A 29 -1.26 -1.64 -3.58
N LEU A 30 -0.94 -2.48 -2.59
CA LEU A 30 -1.09 -3.93 -2.71
C LEU A 30 -1.44 -4.59 -1.36
N GLY A 31 -1.89 -5.86 -1.40
CA GLY A 31 -2.07 -6.66 -0.19
C GLY A 31 -3.42 -6.50 0.53
N HIS A 32 -4.43 -5.90 -0.08
CA HIS A 32 -5.75 -5.66 0.54
C HIS A 32 -6.59 -6.92 0.82
N TYR A 33 -6.13 -8.10 0.42
CA TYR A 33 -6.77 -9.41 0.61
C TYR A 33 -8.26 -9.44 0.22
N ARG A 34 -9.16 -9.27 1.20
CA ARG A 34 -10.62 -9.33 1.02
C ARG A 34 -11.30 -7.95 0.97
N ASN A 35 -10.55 -6.89 1.26
CA ASN A 35 -11.06 -5.54 1.41
C ASN A 35 -10.65 -4.61 0.26
N GLY A 36 -10.11 -5.13 -0.85
CA GLY A 36 -9.61 -4.30 -1.96
C GLY A 36 -10.68 -3.38 -2.55
N VAL A 37 -11.88 -3.90 -2.83
CA VAL A 37 -13.00 -3.09 -3.35
C VAL A 37 -13.46 -2.05 -2.32
N LEU A 38 -13.56 -2.45 -1.05
CA LEU A 38 -14.00 -1.58 0.04
C LEU A 38 -13.03 -0.41 0.29
N LEU A 39 -11.72 -0.68 0.25
CA LEU A 39 -10.68 0.28 0.61
C LEU A 39 -10.09 1.03 -0.59
N ALA A 40 -10.59 0.79 -1.82
CA ALA A 40 -10.09 1.45 -3.02
C ALA A 40 -10.16 2.98 -2.95
N PRO A 41 -11.26 3.62 -2.51
CA PRO A 41 -11.34 5.09 -2.43
C PRO A 41 -10.31 5.68 -1.47
N GLU A 42 -10.25 5.17 -0.24
CA GLU A 42 -9.31 5.62 0.79
C GLU A 42 -7.85 5.43 0.37
N THR A 43 -7.56 4.31 -0.30
CA THR A 43 -6.21 4.04 -0.84
C THR A 43 -5.83 5.07 -1.90
N ALA A 44 -6.76 5.42 -2.78
CA ALA A 44 -6.54 6.39 -3.84
C ALA A 44 -6.31 7.80 -3.27
N GLU A 45 -7.11 8.23 -2.27
CA GLU A 45 -6.92 9.52 -1.60
C GLU A 45 -5.53 9.62 -0.97
N LYS A 46 -5.15 8.64 -0.14
CA LYS A 46 -3.84 8.62 0.52
C LYS A 46 -2.67 8.63 -0.47
N LEU A 47 -2.74 7.84 -1.54
CA LEU A 47 -1.67 7.82 -2.53
C LEU A 47 -1.63 9.10 -3.37
N THR A 48 -2.78 9.71 -3.66
CA THR A 48 -2.82 10.97 -4.42
C THR A 48 -2.13 12.09 -3.65
N SER A 49 -2.44 12.24 -2.36
CA SER A 49 -1.76 13.23 -1.49
C SER A 49 -0.26 12.95 -1.40
N LEU A 50 0.14 11.69 -1.20
CA LEU A 50 1.56 11.31 -1.19
C LEU A 50 2.27 11.64 -2.52
N ILE A 51 1.63 11.38 -3.66
CA ILE A 51 2.23 11.55 -4.99
C ILE A 51 2.35 13.04 -5.35
N LEU A 52 1.30 13.83 -5.12
CA LEU A 52 1.22 15.21 -5.59
C LEU A 52 1.83 16.21 -4.62
N GLU A 53 1.68 15.96 -3.32
CA GLU A 53 2.04 16.93 -2.28
C GLU A 53 3.29 16.49 -1.51
N GLY A 54 3.76 15.26 -1.73
CA GLY A 54 4.88 14.69 -0.99
C GLY A 54 4.55 14.53 0.49
N GLU A 55 3.27 14.39 0.86
CA GLU A 55 2.85 14.23 2.24
C GLU A 55 3.64 13.11 2.93
N ASN A 56 4.00 13.35 4.19
CA ASN A 56 5.02 12.60 4.89
C ASN A 56 4.69 11.10 4.89
N ALA A 57 5.61 10.25 4.40
CA ALA A 57 5.44 8.79 4.36
C ALA A 57 5.12 8.20 5.75
N SER A 58 5.45 8.92 6.83
CA SER A 58 5.03 8.61 8.20
C SER A 58 3.50 8.55 8.39
N ALA A 59 2.72 9.29 7.59
CA ALA A 59 1.25 9.30 7.62
C ALA A 59 0.64 7.96 7.18
N LEU A 60 1.40 7.13 6.45
CA LEU A 60 0.99 5.78 6.08
C LEU A 60 1.15 4.80 7.24
N GLY A 61 1.95 5.14 8.26
CA GLY A 61 2.09 4.38 9.52
C GLY A 61 2.22 2.88 9.31
N ALA A 62 1.23 2.13 9.82
CA ALA A 62 1.14 0.67 9.73
C ALA A 62 1.00 0.11 8.29
N PHE A 63 0.86 0.96 7.28
CA PHE A 63 0.77 0.56 5.88
C PHE A 63 2.06 0.78 5.10
N SER A 64 3.08 1.41 5.69
CA SER A 64 4.36 1.69 5.02
C SER A 64 5.01 0.40 4.47
N PRO A 65 5.68 0.44 3.30
CA PRO A 65 6.42 -0.71 2.77
C PRO A 65 7.58 -1.13 3.68
N GLY A 66 8.18 -0.17 4.40
CA GLY A 66 9.33 -0.42 5.27
C GLY A 66 9.01 -1.05 6.62
N ARG A 67 7.77 -1.51 6.86
CA ARG A 67 7.37 -2.11 8.15
C ARG A 67 7.75 -3.59 8.29
N PHE A 68 8.17 -4.24 7.21
CA PHE A 68 8.58 -5.63 7.19
C PHE A 68 10.10 -5.72 7.09
N GLU A 69 10.69 -6.60 7.89
CA GLU A 69 12.11 -6.92 7.77
C GLU A 69 12.37 -7.73 6.50
N PRO A 70 13.48 -7.46 5.77
CA PRO A 70 13.95 -8.34 4.71
C PRO A 70 14.16 -9.77 5.23
N ARG A 71 13.84 -10.76 4.38
CA ARG A 71 14.18 -12.16 4.65
C ARG A 71 15.58 -12.50 4.16
#